data_AF-A0A537KNG2-F1
#
_entry.id   AF-A0A537KNG2-F1
#
_cell.length_a   1.000
_cell.length_b   1.000
_cell.length_c   1.000
_cell.angle_alpha   90.00
_cell.angle_beta   90.00
_cell.angle_gamma   90.00
#
_symmetry.space_group_name_H-M   'P 1'
#
loop_
_entity.id
_entity.type
_entity.pdbx_description
1 polymer ?
#
loop_
_entity_poly.entity_id
_entity_poly.type
_entity_poly.pdbx_seq_one_letter_code
_entity_poly.pdbx_strand_id
1 'polypeptide(L)'
;DPYNDFRPSPGKITVLHQPGGHGVRVDSHAYAGYVIPPFYDSMIGKLITIARTRNEAIDTMYRALSEYVIKGVKTTIPFHLQLMQDERFRSGDFNTKFLEGFQLR
;
A
#
# COMPACT_ATOMS: atom_id res chain seq x y z
N ASP A 1 -8.57 1.56 7.08
CA ASP A 1 -7.74 2.37 7.98
C ASP A 1 -6.98 1.42 8.90
N PRO A 2 -5.68 1.23 8.70
CA PRO A 2 -4.90 0.26 9.47
C PRO A 2 -4.84 0.58 10.97
N TYR A 3 -5.06 1.84 11.37
CA TYR A 3 -5.10 2.26 12.78
C TYR A 3 -6.47 2.10 13.45
N ASN A 4 -7.47 1.64 12.69
CA ASN A 4 -8.83 1.45 13.18
C ASN A 4 -9.38 0.13 12.61
N ASP A 5 -8.73 -0.97 13.00
CA ASP A 5 -9.09 -2.35 12.67
C ASP A 5 -9.30 -2.59 11.16
N PHE A 6 -8.44 -2.00 10.34
CA PHE A 6 -8.49 -2.06 8.88
C PHE A 6 -9.83 -1.62 8.26
N ARG A 7 -10.71 -0.94 9.00
CA ARG A 7 -12.05 -0.54 8.56
C ARG A 7 -12.00 0.23 7.23
N PRO A 8 -12.82 -0.12 6.23
CA PRO A 8 -12.90 0.63 4.98
C PRO A 8 -13.18 2.12 5.21
N SER A 9 -12.65 2.97 4.32
CA SER A 9 -12.81 4.43 4.38
C SER A 9 -13.45 4.94 3.09
N PRO A 10 -14.76 4.69 2.86
CA PRO A 10 -15.47 5.25 1.71
C PRO A 10 -15.44 6.77 1.76
N GLY A 11 -15.43 7.42 0.60
CA GLY A 11 -15.29 8.87 0.50
C GLY A 11 -14.66 9.33 -0.80
N LYS A 12 -14.54 10.65 -0.94
CA LYS A 12 -13.99 11.28 -2.14
C LYS A 12 -12.48 11.35 -2.07
N ILE A 13 -11.79 10.84 -3.09
CA ILE A 13 -10.35 11.05 -3.28
C ILE A 13 -10.16 12.50 -3.71
N THR A 14 -9.58 13.33 -2.86
CA THR A 14 -9.37 14.76 -3.15
C THR A 14 -8.07 15.03 -3.89
N VAL A 15 -7.05 14.21 -3.65
CA VAL A 15 -5.75 14.27 -4.34
C VAL A 15 -5.30 12.85 -4.63
N LEU A 16 -4.79 12.63 -5.84
CA LEU A 16 -4.18 11.39 -6.27
C LEU A 16 -2.90 11.69 -7.07
N HIS A 17 -1.74 11.32 -6.52
CA HIS A 17 -0.49 11.26 -7.26
C HIS A 17 0.04 9.82 -7.19
N GLN A 18 0.01 9.14 -8.33
CA GLN A 18 0.51 7.79 -8.45
C GLN A 18 2.05 7.80 -8.56
N PRO A 19 2.74 6.84 -7.92
CA PRO A 19 4.19 6.71 -8.05
C PRO A 19 4.56 6.16 -9.42
N GLY A 20 5.83 6.27 -9.78
CA GLY A 20 6.34 5.75 -11.04
C GLY A 20 7.85 5.49 -11.02
N GLY A 21 8.45 5.56 -12.21
CA GLY A 21 9.86 5.30 -12.41
C GLY A 21 10.17 3.84 -12.73
N HIS A 22 11.46 3.53 -12.84
CA HIS A 22 11.92 2.19 -13.22
C HIS A 22 11.45 1.13 -12.22
N GLY A 23 10.96 0.01 -12.75
CA GLY A 23 10.52 -1.12 -11.93
C GLY A 23 9.20 -0.91 -11.18
N VAL A 24 8.42 0.14 -11.48
CA VAL A 24 7.12 0.43 -10.85
C VAL A 24 5.99 0.37 -11.87
N ARG A 25 4.91 -0.35 -11.53
CA ARG A 25 3.66 -0.40 -12.29
C ARG A 25 2.48 -0.15 -11.35
N VAL A 26 1.52 0.64 -11.80
CA VAL A 26 0.27 0.91 -11.08
C VAL A 26 -0.90 0.45 -11.96
N ASP A 27 -1.71 -0.45 -11.42
CA ASP A 27 -3.01 -0.83 -11.99
C ASP A 27 -4.11 -0.22 -11.11
N SER A 28 -4.81 0.80 -11.58
CA SER A 28 -5.87 1.45 -10.80
C SER A 28 -6.98 1.98 -11.71
N HIS A 29 -8.20 1.98 -11.17
CA HIS A 29 -9.36 2.65 -11.78
C HIS A 29 -9.65 4.01 -11.13
N ALA A 30 -8.95 4.33 -10.04
CA ALA A 30 -9.20 5.53 -9.25
C ALA A 30 -8.53 6.75 -9.91
N TYR A 31 -9.19 7.90 -9.76
CA TYR A 31 -8.72 9.20 -10.25
C TYR A 31 -9.07 10.27 -9.22
N ALA A 32 -8.41 11.43 -9.28
CA ALA A 32 -8.74 12.56 -8.41
C ALA A 32 -10.21 12.99 -8.63
N GLY A 33 -10.98 13.06 -7.56
CA GLY A 33 -12.41 13.33 -7.60
C GLY A 33 -13.31 12.09 -7.55
N TYR A 34 -12.77 10.88 -7.74
CA TYR A 34 -13.51 9.62 -7.60
C TYR A 34 -14.05 9.46 -6.18
N VAL A 35 -15.27 8.93 -6.05
CA VAL A 35 -15.92 8.63 -4.76
C VAL A 35 -15.95 7.13 -4.56
N ILE A 36 -15.22 6.64 -3.56
CA ILE A 36 -15.21 5.22 -3.18
C ILE A 36 -16.57 4.92 -2.51
N PRO A 37 -17.39 4.05 -3.12
CA PRO A 37 -18.67 3.65 -2.54
C PRO A 37 -18.48 2.67 -1.37
N PRO A 38 -19.42 2.60 -0.41
CA PRO A 38 -19.36 1.64 0.70
C PRO A 38 -19.79 0.22 0.30
N PHE A 39 -20.25 0.02 -0.94
CA PHE A 39 -20.93 -1.21 -1.37
C PHE A 39 -20.00 -2.25 -2.02
N TYR A 40 -18.79 -1.86 -2.42
CA TYR A 40 -17.82 -2.73 -3.08
C TYR A 40 -16.55 -2.88 -2.25
N ASP A 41 -15.63 -3.71 -2.76
CA ASP A 41 -14.30 -3.83 -2.19
C ASP A 41 -13.60 -2.46 -2.10
N SER A 42 -12.83 -2.26 -1.03
CA SER A 42 -12.13 -1.01 -0.73
C SER A 42 -10.86 -0.76 -1.57
N MET A 43 -10.55 -1.65 -2.52
CA MET A 43 -9.35 -1.57 -3.36
C MET A 43 -9.35 -0.31 -4.25
N ILE A 44 -8.34 0.56 -4.04
CA ILE A 44 -8.09 1.74 -4.86
C ILE A 44 -7.23 1.39 -6.09
N GLY A 45 -6.25 0.49 -5.92
CA GLY A 45 -5.36 0.05 -6.99
C GLY A 45 -4.32 -0.92 -6.49
N LYS A 46 -3.57 -1.51 -7.42
CA LYS A 46 -2.46 -2.42 -7.15
C LYS A 46 -1.16 -1.70 -7.51
N LEU A 47 -0.24 -1.64 -6.57
CA LEU A 47 1.14 -1.19 -6.78
C LEU A 47 2.02 -2.42 -6.92
N ILE A 48 2.74 -2.51 -8.03
CA ILE A 48 3.53 -3.68 -8.40
C ILE A 48 4.96 -3.22 -8.67
N THR A 49 5.95 -3.89 -8.09
CA THR A 49 7.36 -3.59 -8.32
C THR A 49 8.15 -4.80 -8.81
N ILE A 50 9.21 -4.53 -9.57
CA ILE A 50 10.15 -5.53 -10.08
C ILE A 50 11.58 -5.03 -9.94
N ALA A 51 12.49 -5.91 -9.56
CA ALA A 51 13.92 -5.69 -9.51
C ALA A 51 14.68 -7.02 -9.67
N ARG A 52 16.02 -6.99 -9.63
CA ARG A 52 16.84 -8.20 -9.83
C ARG A 52 16.88 -9.09 -8.59
N THR A 53 16.80 -8.47 -7.41
CA THR A 53 16.78 -9.19 -6.13
C THR A 53 15.53 -8.86 -5.33
N ARG A 54 15.19 -9.75 -4.38
CA ARG A 54 14.06 -9.54 -3.46
C ARG A 54 14.23 -8.25 -2.65
N ASN A 55 15.43 -7.97 -2.16
CA ASN A 55 15.72 -6.77 -1.38
C ASN A 55 15.53 -5.51 -2.22
N GLU A 56 16.05 -5.47 -3.45
CA GLU A 56 15.83 -4.34 -4.37
C GLU A 56 14.35 -4.14 -4.71
N ALA A 57 13.58 -5.23 -4.86
CA ALA A 57 12.15 -5.15 -5.15
C ALA A 57 11.37 -4.56 -3.97
N ILE A 58 11.74 -4.94 -2.74
CA ILE A 58 11.20 -4.37 -1.50
C ILE A 58 11.57 -2.90 -1.37
N ASP A 59 12.83 -2.53 -1.64
CA ASP A 59 13.28 -1.14 -1.57
C ASP A 59 12.59 -0.28 -2.65
N THR A 60 12.37 -0.83 -3.84
CA THR A 60 11.57 -0.20 -4.91
C THR A 60 10.12 -0.02 -4.49
N MET A 61 9.53 -1.02 -3.81
CA MET A 61 8.17 -0.95 -3.27
C MET A 61 8.06 0.12 -2.18
N TYR A 62 9.02 0.17 -1.25
CA TYR A 62 9.06 1.17 -0.19
C TYR A 62 9.14 2.59 -0.76
N ARG A 63 10.03 2.82 -1.74
CA ARG A 63 10.12 4.10 -2.45
C ARG A 63 8.80 4.47 -3.12
N ALA A 64 8.22 3.55 -3.90
CA ALA A 64 6.97 3.81 -4.61
C ALA A 64 5.79 4.08 -3.65
N LEU A 65 5.69 3.36 -2.54
CA LEU A 65 4.70 3.63 -1.49
C LEU A 65 4.89 5.00 -0.85
N SER A 66 6.15 5.43 -0.65
CA SER A 66 6.48 6.74 -0.05
C SER A 66 6.13 7.92 -0.96
N GLU A 67 6.18 7.71 -2.27
CA GLU A 67 5.77 8.68 -3.29
C GLU A 67 4.26 8.67 -3.56
N TYR A 68 3.52 7.65 -3.11
CA TYR A 68 2.10 7.49 -3.42
C TYR A 68 1.22 8.38 -2.53
N VAL A 69 0.75 9.50 -3.09
CA VAL A 69 -0.12 10.45 -2.38
C VAL A 69 -1.58 10.19 -2.71
N ILE A 70 -2.35 9.81 -1.69
CA ILE A 70 -3.82 9.68 -1.76
C ILE A 70 -4.41 10.46 -0.58
N LYS A 71 -5.24 11.47 -0.86
CA LYS A 71 -5.91 12.29 0.18
C LYS A 71 -7.43 12.18 0.09
N GLY A 72 -8.11 12.49 1.21
CA GLY A 72 -9.57 12.46 1.34
C GLY A 72 -10.13 11.16 1.92
N VAL A 73 -9.34 10.09 1.91
CA VAL A 73 -9.68 8.77 2.50
C VAL A 73 -8.47 8.19 3.22
N LYS A 74 -8.69 7.25 4.13
CA LYS A 74 -7.61 6.46 4.78
C LYS A 74 -7.23 5.28 3.88
N THR A 75 -5.93 4.94 3.85
CA THR A 75 -5.38 3.87 2.99
C THR A 75 -4.55 2.89 3.81
N THR A 76 -4.17 1.76 3.21
CA THR A 76 -3.25 0.77 3.80
C THR A 76 -1.77 1.10 3.57
N ILE A 77 -1.45 2.24 2.93
CA ILE A 77 -0.06 2.64 2.64
C ILE A 77 0.81 2.69 3.90
N PRO A 78 0.38 3.28 5.05
CA PRO A 78 1.19 3.30 6.27
C PRO A 78 1.58 1.89 6.77
N PHE A 79 0.65 0.94 6.70
CA PHE A 79 0.91 -0.46 7.03
C PHE A 79 1.95 -1.08 6.09
N HIS A 80 1.78 -0.91 4.78
CA HIS A 80 2.73 -1.47 3.82
C HIS A 80 4.13 -0.85 3.93
N LEU A 81 4.26 0.45 4.24
CA LEU A 81 5.55 1.09 4.48
C LEU A 81 6.30 0.44 5.64
N GLN A 82 5.61 0.19 6.76
CA GLN A 82 6.21 -0.49 7.90
C GLN A 82 6.54 -1.95 7.59
N LEU A 83 5.66 -2.64 6.83
CA LEU A 83 5.90 -4.01 6.40
C LEU A 83 7.17 -4.15 5.54
N MET A 84 7.43 -3.21 4.63
CA MET A 84 8.64 -3.22 3.80
C MET A 84 9.94 -3.04 4.63
N GLN A 85 9.82 -2.53 5.86
CA GLN A 85 10.93 -2.31 6.79
C GLN A 85 11.06 -3.42 7.84
N ASP A 86 10.08 -4.32 7.99
CA ASP A 86 10.13 -5.43 8.95
C ASP A 86 11.16 -6.49 8.52
N GLU A 87 12.07 -6.85 9.43
CA GLU A 87 13.19 -7.76 9.14
C GLU A 87 12.71 -9.18 8.79
N ARG A 88 11.62 -9.67 9.39
CA ARG A 88 11.07 -11.00 9.09
C ARG A 88 10.45 -11.01 7.70
N PHE A 89 9.75 -9.93 7.33
CA PHE A 89 9.28 -9.75 5.96
C PHE A 89 10.46 -9.66 4.99
N ARG A 90 11.53 -8.93 5.31
CA ARG A 90 12.73 -8.79 4.44
C ARG A 90 13.58 -10.06 4.35
N SER A 91 13.62 -10.90 5.39
CA SER A 91 14.32 -12.19 5.36
C SER A 91 13.54 -13.27 4.61
N GLY A 92 12.22 -13.12 4.50
CA GLY A 92 11.34 -14.15 3.94
C GLY A 92 10.85 -15.16 4.99
N ASP A 93 11.16 -14.95 6.27
CA ASP A 93 10.73 -15.79 7.39
C ASP A 93 9.33 -15.38 7.88
N PHE A 94 8.30 -15.78 7.14
CA PHE A 94 6.91 -15.54 7.50
C PHE A 94 6.00 -16.69 7.05
N ASN A 95 4.87 -16.84 7.74
CA ASN A 95 3.82 -17.79 7.43
C ASN A 95 2.45 -17.09 7.48
N THR A 96 1.37 -17.85 7.37
CA THR A 96 -0.01 -17.30 7.37
C THR A 96 -0.40 -16.58 8.66
N LYS A 97 0.30 -16.81 9.77
CA LYS A 97 0.08 -16.15 11.07
C LYS A 97 1.02 -14.99 11.35
N PHE A 98 1.90 -14.64 10.41
CA PHE A 98 2.92 -13.61 10.60
C PHE A 98 2.34 -12.28 11.12
N LEU A 99 1.18 -11.87 10.61
CA LEU A 99 0.54 -10.61 10.99
C LEU A 99 -0.07 -10.60 12.40
N GLU A 100 -0.34 -11.76 13.01
CA GLU A 100 -0.86 -11.84 14.38
C GLU A 100 0.14 -11.23 15.40
N GLY A 101 1.43 -11.34 15.11
CA GLY A 101 2.52 -10.75 15.89
C GLY A 101 3.09 -9.47 15.29
N PHE A 102 2.42 -8.85 14.32
CA PHE A 102 2.87 -7.60 13.71
C PHE A 102 2.20 -6.42 14.42
N GLN A 103 3.01 -5.52 15.00
CA GLN A 103 2.51 -4.32 15.66
C GLN A 103 2.73 -3.10 14.77
N LEU A 104 1.62 -2.49 14.35
CA LEU A 104 1.63 -1.22 13.63
C LEU A 104 2.03 -0.09 14.59
N ARG A 105 3.02 0.70 14.18
CA ARG A 105 3.53 1.87 14.93
C ARG A 105 2.94 3.18 14.45
#